data_AF-A0A2D6SUS6-F1
#
_entry.id   AF-A0A2D6SUS6-F1
#
_cell.length_a   1.000
_cell.length_b   1.000
_cell.length_c   1.000
_cell.angle_alpha   90.00
_cell.angle_beta   90.00
_cell.angle_gamma   90.00
#
_symmetry.space_group_name_H-M   'P 1'
#
loop_
_entity.id
_entity.type
_entity.pdbx_description
1 polymer ?
#
loop_
_entity_poly.entity_id
_entity_poly.type
_entity_poly.pdbx_seq_one_letter_code
_entity_poly.pdbx_strand_id
1 'polypeptide(L)'
;MIRTEEFTQDFALQELLKMVASGRIHAQVAQAAAWNLTDKMSWRELAAKSVKHLGGRPPTRYFSRGQLIAAQQLAATAQTRAQARIDKGEKPKEFPSRVRNAQARR
;
A
#
# COMPACT_ATOMS: atom_id res chain seq x y z
N MET A 1 -4.66 -16.83 8.60
CA MET A 1 -5.81 -15.92 8.79
C MET A 1 -5.27 -14.69 9.50
N ILE A 2 -5.00 -13.60 8.78
CA ILE A 2 -4.43 -12.37 9.35
C ILE A 2 -5.60 -11.51 9.86
N ARG A 3 -5.53 -11.10 11.13
CA ARG A 3 -6.56 -10.27 11.79
C ARG A 3 -6.51 -8.86 11.21
N THR A 4 -7.63 -8.45 10.64
CA THR A 4 -7.91 -7.12 10.06
C THR A 4 -7.83 -5.97 11.06
N GLU A 5 -7.64 -6.25 12.34
CA GLU A 5 -7.60 -5.27 13.43
C GLU A 5 -6.27 -4.51 13.51
N GLU A 6 -5.19 -5.05 12.92
CA GLU A 6 -3.88 -4.36 12.84
C GLU A 6 -3.78 -3.40 11.64
N PHE A 7 -4.68 -3.50 10.65
CA PHE A 7 -4.66 -2.64 9.46
C PHE A 7 -5.21 -1.22 9.71
N THR A 8 -5.85 -0.98 10.85
CA THR A 8 -6.71 0.20 11.06
C THR A 8 -6.01 1.38 11.76
N GLN A 9 -4.78 1.22 12.27
CA GLN A 9 -4.09 2.27 13.05
C GLN A 9 -2.74 2.76 12.49
N ASP A 10 -2.31 2.27 11.33
CA ASP A 10 -1.05 2.74 10.74
C ASP A 10 -1.21 4.14 10.13
N PHE A 11 -0.77 5.16 10.88
CA PHE A 11 -0.74 6.55 10.44
C PHE A 11 -0.08 6.72 9.05
N ALA A 12 0.95 5.93 8.72
CA ALA A 12 1.61 6.00 7.43
C ALA A 12 0.69 5.49 6.32
N LEU A 13 -0.03 4.38 6.54
CA LEU A 13 -1.05 3.92 5.59
C LEU A 13 -2.16 4.96 5.40
N GLN A 14 -2.59 5.64 6.47
CA GLN A 14 -3.61 6.69 6.37
C GLN A 14 -3.16 7.84 5.48
N GLU A 15 -1.93 8.31 5.68
CA GLU A 15 -1.36 9.39 4.88
C GLU A 15 -1.13 8.95 3.43
N LEU A 16 -0.68 7.70 3.22
CA LEU A 16 -0.59 7.11 1.90
C LEU A 16 -1.94 7.15 1.18
N LEU A 17 -3.00 6.66 1.82
CA LEU A 17 -4.35 6.64 1.23
C LEU A 17 -4.85 8.05 0.89
N LYS A 18 -4.60 9.04 1.74
CA LYS A 18 -4.94 10.45 1.44
C LYS A 18 -4.19 10.97 0.21
N MET A 19 -2.90 10.67 0.10
CA MET A 19 -2.09 11.08 -1.06
C MET A 19 -2.59 10.40 -2.35
N VAL A 20 -2.93 9.11 -2.28
CA VAL A 20 -3.44 8.35 -3.43
C VAL A 20 -4.84 8.80 -3.84
N ALA A 21 -5.70 9.14 -2.88
CA ALA A 21 -7.04 9.65 -3.14
C ALA A 21 -7.07 10.96 -3.95
N SER A 22 -5.93 11.67 -4.05
CA SER A 22 -5.80 12.84 -4.92
C SER A 22 -5.92 12.54 -6.42
N GLY A 23 -5.86 11.25 -6.81
CA GLY A 23 -5.94 10.81 -8.21
C GLY A 23 -4.68 11.06 -9.04
N ARG A 24 -3.63 11.67 -8.46
CA ARG A 24 -2.39 12.04 -9.16
C ARG A 24 -1.29 10.98 -9.09
N ILE A 25 -1.54 9.88 -8.39
CA ILE A 25 -0.56 8.82 -8.15
C ILE A 25 -0.92 7.59 -8.97
N HIS A 26 0.05 7.07 -9.73
CA HIS A 26 -0.14 5.85 -10.51
C HIS A 26 -0.46 4.65 -9.61
N ALA A 27 -1.46 3.83 -9.99
CA ALA A 27 -1.95 2.73 -9.16
C ALA A 27 -0.85 1.74 -8.73
N GLN A 28 0.06 1.37 -9.62
CA GLN A 28 1.20 0.49 -9.30
C GLN A 28 2.16 1.10 -8.27
N VAL A 29 2.34 2.42 -8.28
CA VAL A 29 3.18 3.12 -7.29
C VAL A 29 2.50 3.07 -5.91
N ALA A 30 1.20 3.36 -5.88
CA ALA A 30 0.39 3.27 -4.67
C ALA A 30 0.39 1.85 -4.09
N GLN A 31 0.24 0.83 -4.94
CA GLN A 31 0.24 -0.58 -4.54
C GLN A 31 1.59 -1.04 -3.99
N ALA A 32 2.70 -0.70 -4.64
CA ALA A 32 4.03 -1.01 -4.14
C ALA A 32 4.29 -0.35 -2.77
N ALA A 33 3.91 0.92 -2.61
CA ALA A 33 4.04 1.63 -1.34
C ALA A 33 3.17 1.00 -0.24
N ALA A 34 1.92 0.65 -0.57
CA ALA A 34 1.01 -0.01 0.36
C ALA A 34 1.57 -1.37 0.81
N TRP A 35 2.00 -2.23 -0.11
CA TRP A 35 2.57 -3.54 0.22
C TRP A 35 3.84 -3.45 1.08
N ASN A 36 4.67 -2.42 0.88
CA ASN A 36 5.82 -2.20 1.75
C ASN A 36 5.42 -1.80 3.17
N LEU A 37 4.40 -0.94 3.31
CA LEU A 37 3.92 -0.48 4.62
C LEU A 37 3.11 -1.56 5.36
N THR A 38 2.27 -2.34 4.66
CA THR A 38 1.27 -3.20 5.30
C THR A 38 1.65 -4.67 5.38
N ASP A 39 2.27 -5.22 4.34
CA ASP A 39 2.63 -6.66 4.27
C ASP A 39 4.11 -6.91 4.61
N LYS A 40 4.83 -5.87 5.05
CA LYS A 40 6.28 -5.89 5.31
C LYS A 40 7.10 -6.45 4.13
N MET A 41 6.59 -6.38 2.90
CA MET A 41 7.35 -6.80 1.72
C MET A 41 8.51 -5.81 1.52
N SER A 42 9.74 -6.30 1.56
CA SER A 42 10.92 -5.48 1.35
C SER A 42 10.96 -4.96 -0.10
N TRP A 43 11.63 -3.83 -0.30
CA TRP A 43 11.86 -3.29 -1.65
C TRP A 43 12.54 -4.29 -2.59
N ARG A 44 13.37 -5.18 -2.05
CA ARG A 44 14.03 -6.24 -2.81
C ARG A 44 13.02 -7.29 -3.28
N GLU A 45 12.10 -7.71 -2.43
CA GLU A 45 11.03 -8.64 -2.82
C GLU A 45 10.08 -8.02 -3.83
N LEU A 46 9.77 -6.73 -3.70
CA LEU A 46 8.95 -5.99 -4.67
C LEU A 46 9.67 -5.91 -6.02
N ALA A 47 10.98 -5.68 -6.03
CA ALA A 47 11.80 -5.66 -7.25
C ALA A 47 11.90 -7.03 -7.94
N ALA A 48 11.91 -8.12 -7.17
CA ALA A 48 11.91 -9.49 -7.69
C ALA A 48 10.53 -9.95 -8.18
N LYS A 49 9.46 -9.25 -7.81
CA LYS A 49 8.09 -9.66 -8.14
C LYS A 49 7.88 -9.64 -9.65
N SER A 50 7.42 -10.77 -10.17
CA SER A 50 7.13 -10.96 -11.59
C SER A 50 5.82 -11.72 -11.77
N VAL A 51 5.16 -11.44 -12.89
CA VAL A 51 3.96 -12.17 -13.34
C VAL A 51 4.43 -13.24 -14.31
N LYS A 52 4.13 -14.49 -13.97
CA LYS A 52 4.31 -15.63 -14.87
C LYS A 52 3.16 -15.62 -15.88
N HIS A 53 3.49 -15.84 -17.15
CA HIS A 53 2.53 -15.95 -18.23
C HIS A 53 2.33 -17.41 -18.61
N LEU A 54 1.11 -17.77 -19.01
CA LEU A 54 0.84 -19.08 -19.58
C LEU A 54 1.38 -19.15 -21.02
N GLY A 55 1.74 -20.36 -21.48
CA GLY A 55 2.16 -20.59 -22.87
C GLY A 55 3.61 -20.23 -23.20
N GLY A 56 4.54 -20.37 -22.23
CA GLY A 56 5.98 -20.27 -22.49
C GLY A 56 6.53 -18.85 -22.68
N ARG A 57 5.71 -17.80 -22.52
CA ARG A 57 6.20 -16.41 -22.57
C ARG A 57 7.09 -16.10 -21.36
N PRO A 58 8.17 -15.33 -21.55
CA PRO A 58 9.01 -14.87 -20.44
C PRO A 58 8.20 -14.11 -19.39
N PRO A 59 8.52 -14.26 -18.09
CA PRO A 59 7.85 -13.54 -17.03
C PRO A 59 8.10 -12.02 -17.15
N THR A 60 7.06 -11.23 -16.89
CA THR A 60 7.17 -9.75 -16.88
C THR A 60 7.30 -9.25 -15.45
N ARG A 61 8.16 -8.25 -15.22
CA ARG A 61 8.26 -7.60 -13.90
C ARG A 61 6.93 -6.98 -13.51
N TYR A 62 6.53 -7.15 -12.25
CA TYR A 62 5.28 -6.59 -11.72
C TYR A 62 5.40 -5.06 -11.57
N PHE A 63 6.56 -4.59 -11.09
CA PHE A 63 6.88 -3.18 -10.98
C PHE A 63 8.08 -2.82 -11.85
N SER A 64 8.02 -1.64 -12.48
CA SER A 64 9.20 -1.05 -13.12
C SER A 64 10.13 -0.40 -12.09
N ARG A 65 11.41 -0.20 -12.44
CA ARG A 65 12.36 0.48 -11.55
C ARG A 65 11.91 1.89 -11.17
N GLY A 66 11.34 2.64 -12.13
CA GLY A 66 10.80 3.98 -11.86
C GLY A 66 9.61 3.96 -10.90
N GLN A 67 8.74 2.96 -11.02
CA GLN A 67 7.60 2.79 -10.10
C GLN A 67 8.07 2.47 -8.68
N LEU A 68 9.11 1.64 -8.53
CA LEU A 68 9.68 1.32 -7.21
C LEU A 68 10.31 2.53 -6.54
N ILE A 69 11.06 3.35 -7.29
CA ILE A 69 11.65 4.59 -6.75
C ILE A 69 10.56 5.57 -6.32
N ALA A 70 9.54 5.76 -7.15
CA ALA A 70 8.40 6.61 -6.79
C ALA A 70 7.65 6.08 -5.56
N ALA A 71 7.50 4.75 -5.44
CA ALA A 71 6.85 4.11 -4.30
C ALA A 71 7.66 4.29 -3.01
N GLN A 72 8.98 4.18 -3.09
CA GLN A 72 9.89 4.45 -1.96
C GLN A 72 9.74 5.88 -1.44
N GLN A 73 9.75 6.86 -2.35
CA GLN A 73 9.56 8.28 -1.99
C GLN A 73 8.19 8.53 -1.37
N LEU A 74 7.15 7.90 -1.93
CA LEU A 74 5.78 8.02 -1.44
C LEU A 74 5.63 7.41 -0.04
N ALA A 75 6.18 6.22 0.19
CA ALA A 75 6.16 5.55 1.49
C ALA A 75 6.93 6.35 2.55
N ALA A 76 8.11 6.86 2.21
CA ALA A 76 8.89 7.72 3.10
C ALA A 76 8.12 9.00 3.47
N THR A 77 7.48 9.66 2.49
CA THR A 77 6.65 10.85 2.74
C THR A 77 5.47 10.54 3.66
N ALA A 78 4.83 9.38 3.46
CA ALA A 78 3.73 8.93 4.31
C ALA A 78 4.19 8.71 5.76
N GLN A 79 5.36 8.07 5.96
CA GLN A 79 5.96 7.85 7.27
C GLN A 79 6.35 9.17 7.96
N THR A 80 6.94 10.12 7.24
CA THR A 80 7.26 11.44 7.81
C THR A 80 6.00 12.16 8.30
N ARG A 81 4.93 12.16 7.49
CA ARG A 81 3.65 12.79 7.88
C ARG A 81 2.98 12.05 9.04
N ALA A 82 3.09 10.73 9.07
CA ALA A 82 2.62 9.91 10.17
C ALA A 82 3.32 10.27 11.48
N GLN A 83 4.66 10.34 11.47
CA GLN A 83 5.45 10.72 12.64
C GLN A 83 5.05 12.12 13.13
N ALA A 84 4.90 13.09 12.24
CA ALA A 84 4.46 14.44 12.61
C ALA A 84 3.05 14.48 13.25
N ARG A 85 2.17 13.52 12.94
CA ARG A 85 0.85 13.38 13.60
C ARG A 85 0.95 12.71 14.97
N ILE A 86 1.81 11.71 15.09
CA ILE A 86 2.12 11.04 16.36
C ILE A 86 2.73 12.05 17.34
N ASP A 87 3.69 12.86 16.89
CA ASP A 87 4.34 13.90 17.71
C ASP A 87 3.33 14.97 18.19
N LYS A 88 2.27 15.21 17.42
CA LYS A 88 1.16 16.11 17.78
C LYS A 88 0.11 15.45 18.69
N GLY A 89 0.26 14.17 19.03
CA GLY A 89 -0.70 13.41 19.83
C GLY A 89 -2.04 13.15 19.14
N GLU A 90 -2.09 13.20 17.80
CA GLU A 90 -3.32 12.90 17.07
C GLU A 90 -3.64 11.40 17.15
N LYS A 91 -4.92 11.05 17.29
CA LYS A 91 -5.36 9.66 17.21
C LYS A 91 -5.52 9.22 15.74
N PRO A 92 -5.26 7.93 15.39
CA PRO A 92 -5.53 7.43 14.05
C PRO A 92 -7.03 7.59 13.76
N LYS A 93 -7.38 8.10 12.57
CA LYS A 93 -8.80 8.15 12.19
C LYS A 93 -9.20 6.76 11.72
N GLU A 94 -10.20 6.15 12.33
CA GLU A 94 -10.74 4.88 11.84
C GLU A 94 -11.24 5.07 10.40
N PHE A 95 -10.66 4.35 9.45
CA PHE A 95 -11.23 4.30 8.11
C PHE A 95 -12.51 3.48 8.18
N PRO A 96 -13.64 3.97 7.63
CA PRO A 96 -14.85 3.17 7.61
C PRO A 96 -14.57 1.92 6.78
N SER A 97 -14.48 0.79 7.46
CA SER A 97 -14.39 -0.54 6.89
C SER A 97 -15.63 -0.77 6.04
N ARG A 98 -15.60 -0.39 4.76
CA ARG A 98 -16.59 -0.83 3.77
C ARG A 98 -16.32 -2.30 3.43
N VAL A 99 -16.42 -3.16 4.44
CA VAL A 99 -16.61 -4.60 4.25
C VAL A 99 -18.02 -4.74 3.71
N ARG A 100 -18.15 -4.73 2.39
CA ARG A 100 -19.40 -5.14 1.74
C ARG A 100 -19.53 -6.63 1.99
N ASN A 101 -20.33 -6.98 3.00
CA ASN A 101 -20.95 -8.30 3.11
C ASN A 101 -21.74 -8.56 1.82
N ALA A 102 -21.11 -9.25 0.87
CA ALA A 102 -21.74 -9.75 -0.33
C ALA A 102 -21.82 -11.28 -0.27
N GLN A 103 -22.30 -11.83 0.86
CA GLN A 103 -22.73 -13.22 0.96
C GLN A 103 -23.93 -13.32 1.90
N ALA A 104 -25.04 -12.74 1.47
CA ALA A 104 -26.35 -12.99 2.05
C ALA A 104 -27.44 -12.68 1.03
N ARG A 105 -27.42 -13.30 -0.16
CA ARG A 105 -28.60 -13.37 -1.04
C ARG A 105 -28.62 -14.68 -1.85
N ARG A 106 -29.42 -15.59 -1.29
CA ARG A 106 -30.24 -16.65 -1.90
C ARG A 106 -29.54 -17.86 -2.51
#